data_AF-Q1K1S8-F1
#
_entry.id   AF-Q1K1S8-F1
#
_cell.length_a   1.000
_cell.length_b   1.000
_cell.length_c   1.000
_cell.angle_alpha   90.00
_cell.angle_beta   90.00
_cell.angle_gamma   90.00
#
_symmetry.space_group_name_H-M   'P 1'
#
loop_
_entity.id
_entity.type
_entity.pdbx_description
1 polymer ?
#
loop_
_entity_poly.entity_id
_entity_poly.type
_entity_poly.pdbx_seq_one_letter_code
_entity_poly.pdbx_strand_id
1 'polypeptide(L)'
;MIPTADRKASRGVYVDRAAAVGGGVDAAGTVEPPFSPDTVQSSGHSADLGPHLVSEPPRHRGAEVRGGAKPDGPLVTSPISQTFEVPTFHVYPATVKIKRPFIGKVPVAPDRTRTSIQGFSDKSRGRLRFVAANSRDKIKTQFCMTYGDVWPINGRSLKADLNRFLTNVRKQFPGMEYIWIAEFQTRGCPHFHLFSSIPLTDENHQKLTKAWHRVAGYGQDKHLRVHSHDRNFIEWDLGKGSYLCKYLDKEAQKAIPEGFSSFGRWWGNSRTLVDVPDEIPSEYLDETYGYESIDLDTGEDTGFTPSKWIYRQLGRYQEALHRDRVRKIKELNLTRSKDDKIPIPPRPWFRHTNKSTSSFTGAPVFNRLLAYAQSVQPESEKSPF
;
A
#
# COMPACT_ATOMS: atom_id res chain seq x y z
N MET A 1 -6.98 51.06 -1.44
CA MET A 1 -8.34 50.64 -1.83
C MET A 1 -8.35 50.49 -3.34
N ILE A 2 -8.44 49.25 -3.83
CA ILE A 2 -8.40 48.90 -5.27
C ILE A 2 -9.69 48.10 -5.54
N PRO A 3 -10.45 48.39 -6.62
CA PRO A 3 -11.81 47.89 -6.77
C PRO A 3 -11.85 46.46 -7.33
N THR A 4 -12.80 45.69 -6.80
CA THR A 4 -13.22 44.36 -7.21
C THR A 4 -13.96 44.39 -8.54
N ALA A 5 -13.50 43.60 -9.51
CA ALA A 5 -14.23 43.33 -10.75
C ALA A 5 -15.03 42.03 -10.62
N ASP A 6 -16.34 42.21 -10.72
CA ASP A 6 -17.41 41.21 -10.77
C ASP A 6 -17.45 40.59 -12.18
N ARG A 7 -17.54 39.26 -12.29
CA ARG A 7 -17.87 38.57 -13.56
C ARG A 7 -18.78 37.37 -13.30
N LYS A 8 -20.08 37.63 -13.50
CA LYS A 8 -21.11 36.65 -13.85
C LYS A 8 -21.09 36.33 -15.35
N ALA A 9 -21.82 35.25 -15.68
CA ALA A 9 -22.18 34.70 -17.00
C ALA A 9 -21.21 33.61 -17.50
N SER A 10 -21.65 32.46 -18.02
CA SER A 10 -22.98 32.00 -18.44
C SER A 10 -22.97 30.46 -18.54
N ARG A 11 -24.09 29.83 -18.15
CA ARG A 11 -24.39 28.42 -18.43
C ARG A 11 -24.91 28.32 -19.87
N GLY A 12 -24.20 27.60 -20.73
CA GLY A 12 -24.66 27.19 -22.05
C GLY A 12 -25.35 25.83 -21.98
N VAL A 13 -26.64 25.81 -22.30
CA VAL A 13 -27.48 24.64 -22.57
C VAL A 13 -27.10 24.11 -23.95
N TYR A 14 -26.82 22.81 -24.09
CA TYR A 14 -26.71 22.15 -25.39
C TYR A 14 -27.90 21.22 -25.59
N VAL A 15 -28.57 21.42 -26.71
CA VAL A 15 -29.84 20.81 -27.12
C VAL A 15 -29.54 19.70 -28.12
N ASP A 16 -30.30 18.62 -28.02
CA ASP A 16 -30.41 17.52 -28.98
C ASP A 16 -30.59 17.98 -30.43
N ARG A 17 -29.99 17.24 -31.36
CA ARG A 17 -30.59 17.04 -32.67
C ARG A 17 -30.17 15.71 -33.29
N ALA A 18 -31.17 14.85 -33.45
CA ALA A 18 -31.17 13.73 -34.37
C ALA A 18 -31.28 14.21 -35.82
N ALA A 19 -30.62 13.52 -36.75
CA ALA A 19 -31.05 13.43 -38.13
C ALA A 19 -30.58 12.11 -38.74
N ALA A 20 -31.55 11.41 -39.34
CA ALA A 20 -31.44 10.14 -40.03
C ALA A 20 -30.93 10.32 -41.47
N VAL A 21 -30.25 9.30 -42.02
CA VAL A 21 -30.19 9.00 -43.45
C VAL A 21 -30.11 7.47 -43.61
N GLY A 22 -30.98 6.90 -44.46
CA GLY A 22 -31.01 5.48 -44.85
C GLY A 22 -29.80 5.07 -45.72
N GLY A 23 -29.69 3.88 -46.30
CA GLY A 23 -30.57 2.73 -46.47
C GLY A 23 -29.85 1.71 -47.40
N GLY A 24 -30.43 0.52 -47.56
CA GLY A 24 -30.13 -0.42 -48.66
C GLY A 24 -28.93 -1.36 -48.45
N VAL A 25 -29.12 -2.65 -48.15
CA VAL A 25 -29.57 -3.83 -48.95
C VAL A 25 -28.41 -4.77 -49.34
N ASP A 26 -28.65 -6.04 -48.99
CA ASP A 26 -28.31 -7.30 -49.66
C ASP A 26 -26.89 -7.88 -49.65
N ALA A 27 -26.86 -9.16 -49.20
CA ALA A 27 -26.30 -10.34 -49.87
C ALA A 27 -25.65 -11.33 -48.89
N ALA A 28 -26.45 -12.34 -48.54
CA ALA A 28 -26.16 -13.77 -48.48
C ALA A 28 -24.68 -14.24 -48.41
N GLY A 29 -24.42 -15.11 -47.44
CA GLY A 29 -23.19 -15.90 -47.33
C GLY A 29 -23.25 -16.91 -46.19
N THR A 30 -24.16 -17.88 -46.30
CA THR A 30 -24.22 -19.10 -45.48
C THR A 30 -23.07 -20.04 -45.84
N VAL A 31 -22.23 -20.42 -44.88
CA VAL A 31 -21.48 -21.69 -44.90
C VAL A 31 -21.45 -22.26 -43.47
N GLU A 32 -21.87 -23.51 -43.37
CA GLU A 32 -22.04 -24.31 -42.15
C GLU A 32 -20.72 -24.71 -41.47
N PRO A 33 -20.73 -24.97 -40.15
CA PRO A 33 -19.81 -25.88 -39.46
C PRO A 33 -20.45 -27.28 -39.32
N PRO A 34 -19.70 -28.40 -39.18
CA PRO A 34 -19.22 -28.76 -37.83
C PRO A 34 -17.92 -29.59 -37.78
N PHE A 35 -17.05 -29.30 -36.80
CA PHE A 35 -16.07 -30.27 -36.31
C PHE A 35 -16.60 -30.90 -35.02
N SER A 36 -16.82 -32.22 -35.07
CA SER A 36 -17.11 -33.06 -33.91
C SER A 36 -15.85 -33.33 -33.06
N PRO A 37 -16.00 -33.58 -31.76
CA PRO A 37 -14.90 -33.84 -30.84
C PRO A 37 -14.48 -35.31 -30.84
N ASP A 38 -13.17 -35.55 -30.93
CA ASP A 38 -12.60 -36.87 -30.68
C ASP A 38 -12.68 -37.24 -29.20
N THR A 39 -13.19 -38.44 -29.01
CA THR A 39 -13.33 -39.18 -27.77
C THR A 39 -12.00 -39.83 -27.42
N VAL A 40 -11.40 -39.50 -26.27
CA VAL A 40 -10.28 -40.30 -25.72
C VAL A 40 -10.76 -41.01 -24.47
N GLN A 41 -10.63 -42.32 -24.57
CA GLN A 41 -11.06 -43.35 -23.65
C GLN A 41 -10.30 -43.31 -22.32
N SER A 42 -11.06 -43.64 -21.29
CA SER A 42 -10.64 -44.02 -19.96
C SER A 42 -9.79 -45.31 -19.94
N SER A 43 -8.65 -45.25 -19.27
CA SER A 43 -8.05 -46.38 -18.53
C SER A 43 -7.55 -45.77 -17.20
N GLY A 44 -7.96 -46.20 -16.00
CA GLY A 44 -8.32 -47.53 -15.56
C GLY A 44 -7.09 -48.22 -14.96
N HIS A 45 -6.49 -47.64 -13.92
CA HIS A 45 -5.51 -48.33 -13.06
C HIS A 45 -5.89 -48.12 -11.59
N SER A 46 -6.49 -49.19 -11.06
CA SER A 46 -6.66 -49.46 -9.64
C SER A 46 -5.29 -49.83 -9.06
N ALA A 47 -4.87 -49.15 -8.00
CA ALA A 47 -3.77 -49.59 -7.15
C ALA A 47 -4.25 -49.50 -5.69
N ASP A 48 -4.70 -50.65 -5.25
CA ASP A 48 -4.93 -51.10 -3.89
C ASP A 48 -3.67 -50.87 -3.03
N LEU A 49 -3.80 -50.10 -1.96
CA LEU A 49 -2.81 -50.04 -0.88
C LEU A 49 -3.54 -49.96 0.46
N GLY A 50 -3.50 -51.09 1.17
CA GLY A 50 -4.09 -51.30 2.48
C GLY A 50 -3.44 -50.49 3.61
N PRO A 51 -4.04 -50.55 4.81
CA PRO A 51 -3.71 -49.67 5.93
C PRO A 51 -2.48 -50.16 6.70
N HIS A 52 -1.40 -49.37 6.69
CA HIS A 52 -0.30 -49.54 7.63
C HIS A 52 -0.67 -48.95 9.01
N LEU A 53 -0.99 -49.86 9.92
CA LEU A 53 -0.93 -49.67 11.37
C LEU A 53 0.49 -49.30 11.77
N VAL A 54 0.67 -48.11 12.35
CA VAL A 54 1.91 -47.74 13.06
C VAL A 54 1.55 -47.45 14.51
N SER A 55 2.07 -48.32 15.37
CA SER A 55 2.00 -48.32 16.82
C SER A 55 2.62 -47.07 17.45
N GLU A 56 1.89 -46.42 18.37
CA GLU A 56 2.41 -45.39 19.27
C GLU A 56 3.35 -46.02 20.33
N PRO A 57 4.52 -45.43 20.62
CA PRO A 57 5.30 -45.77 21.80
C PRO A 57 4.92 -44.90 23.01
N PRO A 58 5.20 -45.38 24.24
CA PRO A 58 4.52 -44.96 25.47
C PRO A 58 4.99 -43.61 26.03
N ARG A 59 4.03 -42.92 26.66
CA ARG A 59 4.21 -41.68 27.43
C ARG A 59 4.94 -41.97 28.74
N HIS A 60 6.21 -41.57 28.84
CA HIS A 60 6.88 -41.45 30.13
C HIS A 60 6.66 -40.06 30.73
N ARG A 61 5.91 -40.01 31.84
CA ARG A 61 5.89 -38.88 32.78
C ARG A 61 7.14 -38.97 33.66
N GLY A 62 8.11 -38.11 33.41
CA GLY A 62 9.21 -37.84 34.33
C GLY A 62 9.09 -36.42 34.88
N ALA A 63 8.70 -36.29 36.14
CA ALA A 63 8.76 -35.04 36.88
C ALA A 63 10.19 -34.85 37.40
N GLU A 64 11.01 -34.08 36.69
CA GLU A 64 12.29 -33.58 37.22
C GLU A 64 12.08 -32.19 37.83
N VAL A 65 12.13 -32.13 39.16
CA VAL A 65 12.26 -30.90 39.94
C VAL A 65 13.72 -30.46 39.84
N ARG A 66 14.03 -29.50 38.96
CA ARG A 66 15.32 -28.81 38.93
C ARG A 66 15.21 -27.46 39.63
N GLY A 67 15.57 -27.45 40.92
CA GLY A 67 15.91 -26.24 41.66
C GLY A 67 17.26 -25.71 41.19
N GLY A 68 17.24 -24.81 40.20
CA GLY A 68 18.40 -24.02 39.81
C GLY A 68 18.26 -22.61 40.36
N ALA A 69 19.17 -22.22 41.26
CA ALA A 69 19.31 -20.85 41.74
C ALA A 69 19.42 -19.90 40.54
N LYS A 70 18.51 -18.92 40.46
CA LYS A 70 18.59 -17.85 39.47
C LYS A 70 19.80 -16.97 39.82
N PRO A 71 20.73 -16.70 38.90
CA PRO A 71 21.74 -15.68 39.13
C PRO A 71 21.04 -14.32 39.31
N ASP A 72 21.53 -13.52 40.26
CA ASP A 72 21.14 -12.13 40.53
C ASP A 72 21.49 -11.23 39.34
N GLY A 73 20.80 -11.44 38.22
CA GLY A 73 20.78 -10.52 37.11
C GLY A 73 19.84 -9.36 37.42
N PRO A 74 20.18 -8.12 37.02
CA PRO A 74 19.28 -6.98 37.20
C PRO A 74 17.91 -7.29 36.57
N LEU A 75 16.84 -7.09 37.34
CA LEU A 75 15.43 -7.32 36.97
C LEU A 75 14.99 -6.52 35.72
N VAL A 76 15.83 -5.59 35.25
CA VAL A 76 15.67 -4.87 34.00
C VAL A 76 17.03 -4.76 33.32
N THR A 77 17.38 -5.72 32.46
CA THR A 77 18.36 -5.46 31.41
C THR A 77 17.68 -4.56 30.39
N SER A 78 17.84 -3.25 30.50
CA SER A 78 17.49 -2.37 29.38
C SER A 78 18.29 -2.86 28.16
N PRO A 79 17.64 -3.25 27.05
CA PRO A 79 18.35 -3.62 25.84
C PRO A 79 18.76 -2.31 25.15
N ILE A 80 19.70 -1.61 25.77
CA ILE A 80 20.30 -0.37 25.28
C ILE A 80 21.81 -0.47 25.55
N SER A 81 22.43 -1.57 25.13
CA SER A 81 23.86 -1.51 24.80
C SER A 81 23.96 -0.65 23.53
N GLN A 82 24.12 0.66 23.76
CA GLN A 82 24.32 1.71 22.77
C GLN A 82 25.52 1.34 21.89
N THR A 83 25.29 1.07 20.61
CA THR A 83 26.34 1.20 19.61
C THR A 83 26.46 2.66 19.19
N PHE A 84 27.68 3.07 18.88
CA PHE A 84 28.12 4.40 18.43
C PHE A 84 27.55 4.86 17.06
N GLU A 85 26.69 4.09 16.41
CA GLU A 85 26.07 4.51 15.16
C GLU A 85 24.83 5.34 15.43
N VAL A 86 24.80 6.55 14.86
CA VAL A 86 23.79 7.55 15.20
C VAL A 86 22.57 7.43 14.28
N PRO A 87 21.33 7.44 14.81
CA PRO A 87 20.12 7.32 13.98
C PRO A 87 20.08 8.34 12.84
N THR A 88 19.54 7.93 11.69
CA THR A 88 19.36 8.80 10.53
C THR A 88 17.88 9.05 10.30
N PHE A 89 17.49 10.30 10.13
CA PHE A 89 16.17 10.70 9.65
C PHE A 89 16.15 10.65 8.13
N HIS A 90 15.32 9.79 7.56
CA HIS A 90 15.01 9.75 6.14
C HIS A 90 13.71 10.52 5.93
N VAL A 91 13.83 11.73 5.39
CA VAL A 91 12.69 12.62 5.14
C VAL A 91 12.21 12.40 3.71
N TYR A 92 10.94 12.04 3.57
CA TYR A 92 10.24 11.91 2.29
C TYR A 92 9.19 13.02 2.18
N PRO A 93 8.58 13.26 0.99
CA PRO A 93 7.60 14.33 0.82
C PRO A 93 6.44 14.35 1.85
N ALA A 94 5.96 13.18 2.29
CA ALA A 94 4.84 13.08 3.24
C ALA A 94 5.20 12.42 4.58
N THR A 95 6.27 11.64 4.63
CA THR A 95 6.59 10.79 5.79
C THR A 95 8.04 10.94 6.21
N VAL A 96 8.34 10.68 7.48
CA VAL A 96 9.71 10.57 7.97
C VAL A 96 9.94 9.15 8.47
N LYS A 97 11.07 8.57 8.09
CA LYS A 97 11.54 7.31 8.69
C LYS A 97 12.76 7.57 9.53
N ILE A 98 12.79 6.97 10.71
CA ILE A 98 13.98 6.96 11.55
C ILE A 98 14.63 5.61 11.34
N LYS A 99 15.78 5.61 10.68
CA LYS A 99 16.62 4.44 10.47
C LYS A 99 17.59 4.38 11.63
N ARG A 100 17.47 3.34 12.44
CA ARG A 100 18.42 3.04 13.50
C ARG A 100 19.42 2.02 12.96
N PRO A 101 20.69 2.10 13.40
CA PRO A 101 21.64 1.05 13.10
C PRO A 101 21.09 -0.32 13.53
N PHE A 102 21.32 -1.31 12.69
CA PHE A 102 20.83 -2.66 12.96
C PHE A 102 21.86 -3.39 13.82
N ILE A 103 21.55 -3.53 15.10
CA ILE A 103 22.37 -4.26 16.05
C ILE A 103 21.82 -5.69 16.14
N GLY A 104 22.39 -6.62 15.38
CA GLY A 104 21.99 -8.01 15.42
C GLY A 104 22.50 -8.84 14.23
N LYS A 105 22.17 -10.13 14.23
CA LYS A 105 22.38 -10.99 13.06
C LYS A 105 21.42 -10.55 11.97
N VAL A 106 21.95 -10.27 10.77
CA VAL A 106 21.12 -9.93 9.61
C VAL A 106 20.06 -11.02 9.48
N PRO A 107 18.75 -10.70 9.57
CA PRO A 107 17.73 -11.71 9.53
C PRO A 107 17.78 -12.39 8.17
N VAL A 108 18.06 -13.70 8.17
CA VAL A 108 17.98 -14.51 6.96
C VAL A 108 16.55 -14.41 6.46
N ALA A 109 16.38 -14.03 5.18
CA ALA A 109 15.06 -13.97 4.59
C ALA A 109 14.43 -15.38 4.71
N PRO A 110 13.22 -15.52 5.27
CA PRO A 110 12.60 -16.83 5.40
C PRO A 110 12.45 -17.45 4.01
N ASP A 111 12.70 -18.75 3.90
CA ASP A 111 12.41 -19.47 2.66
C ASP A 111 10.89 -19.38 2.39
N ARG A 112 10.56 -18.89 1.20
CA ARG A 112 9.18 -18.68 0.73
C ARG A 112 8.83 -19.54 -0.46
N THR A 113 9.73 -20.42 -0.89
CA THR A 113 9.55 -21.28 -2.08
C THR A 113 8.27 -22.12 -2.02
N ARG A 114 7.80 -22.44 -0.80
CA ARG A 114 6.57 -23.23 -0.54
C ARG A 114 5.42 -22.43 0.06
N THR A 115 5.50 -21.10 0.12
CA THR A 115 4.43 -20.27 0.69
C THR A 115 3.60 -19.61 -0.41
N SER A 116 2.30 -19.86 -0.41
CA SER A 116 1.34 -19.09 -1.21
C SER A 116 0.95 -17.80 -0.48
N ILE A 117 0.87 -16.69 -1.20
CA ILE A 117 0.32 -15.44 -0.66
C ILE A 117 -1.19 -15.62 -0.55
N GLN A 118 -1.69 -15.77 0.67
CA GLN A 118 -3.11 -16.03 0.95
C GLN A 118 -3.95 -14.75 1.05
N GLY A 119 -3.34 -13.56 1.05
CA GLY A 119 -4.09 -12.33 1.21
C GLY A 119 -3.23 -11.08 1.30
N PHE A 120 -3.90 -9.95 1.48
CA PHE A 120 -3.26 -8.64 1.51
C PHE A 120 -2.81 -8.27 2.93
N SER A 121 -1.70 -8.84 3.41
CA SER A 121 -1.21 -8.57 4.79
C SER A 121 -1.10 -7.07 5.16
N ASP A 122 -1.28 -6.75 6.44
CA ASP A 122 -1.15 -5.38 6.96
C ASP A 122 0.21 -4.74 6.67
N LYS A 123 1.29 -5.54 6.72
CA LYS A 123 2.63 -5.07 6.34
C LYS A 123 2.69 -4.66 4.87
N SER A 124 2.01 -5.39 3.99
CA SER A 124 1.91 -5.05 2.58
C SER A 124 1.06 -3.81 2.37
N ARG A 125 -0.08 -3.69 3.07
CA ARG A 125 -0.93 -2.49 3.07
C ARG A 125 -0.14 -1.26 3.54
N GLY A 126 0.62 -1.38 4.63
CA GLY A 126 1.46 -0.31 5.15
C GLY A 126 2.52 0.18 4.17
N ARG A 127 3.15 -0.74 3.42
CA ARG A 127 4.10 -0.38 2.35
C ARG A 127 3.43 0.35 1.19
N LEU A 128 2.24 -0.09 0.78
CA LEU A 128 1.50 0.61 -0.27
C LEU A 128 1.07 2.01 0.19
N ARG A 129 0.59 2.15 1.43
CA ARG A 129 0.27 3.46 2.02
C ARG A 129 1.48 4.38 2.01
N PHE A 130 2.65 3.87 2.39
CA PHE A 130 3.91 4.62 2.33
C PHE A 130 4.24 5.07 0.90
N VAL A 131 4.18 4.16 -0.08
CA VAL A 131 4.48 4.50 -1.48
C VAL A 131 3.51 5.56 -1.99
N ALA A 132 2.21 5.34 -1.84
CA ALA A 132 1.18 6.25 -2.33
C ALA A 132 1.25 7.64 -1.69
N ALA A 133 1.53 7.73 -0.38
CA ALA A 133 1.64 9.01 0.31
C ALA A 133 2.83 9.85 -0.21
N ASN A 134 3.96 9.20 -0.48
CA ASN A 134 5.19 9.87 -0.92
C ASN A 134 5.32 10.00 -2.44
N SER A 135 4.35 9.51 -3.20
CA SER A 135 4.29 9.67 -4.65
C SER A 135 3.04 10.42 -5.11
N ARG A 136 2.37 11.11 -4.18
CA ARG A 136 1.05 11.71 -4.42
C ARG A 136 1.05 12.75 -5.54
N ASP A 137 2.13 13.50 -5.68
CA ASP A 137 2.25 14.60 -6.63
C ASP A 137 2.61 14.10 -8.06
N LYS A 138 3.04 12.83 -8.17
CA LYS A 138 3.42 12.19 -9.44
C LYS A 138 2.24 11.49 -10.12
N ILE A 139 1.32 10.95 -9.34
CA ILE A 139 0.16 10.18 -9.83
C ILE A 139 -1.02 11.12 -10.06
N LYS A 140 -1.57 11.08 -11.27
CA LYS A 140 -2.59 12.01 -11.76
C LYS A 140 -3.90 11.35 -12.18
N THR A 141 -3.86 10.05 -12.50
CA THR A 141 -4.99 9.35 -13.10
C THR A 141 -5.17 7.95 -12.55
N GLN A 142 -6.39 7.42 -12.68
CA GLN A 142 -6.72 6.03 -12.44
C GLN A 142 -7.33 5.42 -13.71
N PHE A 143 -6.77 4.30 -14.16
CA PHE A 143 -7.32 3.45 -15.21
C PHE A 143 -7.74 2.10 -14.62
N CYS A 144 -9.00 1.74 -14.78
CA CYS A 144 -9.53 0.45 -14.35
C CYS A 144 -9.34 -0.61 -15.44
N MET A 145 -8.83 -1.78 -15.06
CA MET A 145 -8.54 -2.88 -15.96
C MET A 145 -9.26 -4.13 -15.46
N THR A 146 -10.24 -4.61 -16.23
CA THR A 146 -10.98 -5.83 -15.90
C THR A 146 -11.02 -6.76 -17.11
N TYR A 147 -11.45 -8.00 -16.90
CA TYR A 147 -11.64 -8.96 -17.98
C TYR A 147 -13.10 -9.01 -18.45
N GLY A 148 -13.33 -9.57 -19.64
CA GLY A 148 -14.67 -9.90 -20.14
C GLY A 148 -15.24 -11.14 -19.43
N ASP A 149 -15.79 -12.07 -20.21
CA ASP A 149 -16.30 -13.36 -19.71
C ASP A 149 -15.21 -14.42 -19.53
N VAL A 150 -14.02 -14.14 -20.04
CA VAL A 150 -12.89 -15.06 -19.99
C VAL A 150 -11.75 -14.37 -19.26
N TRP A 151 -11.25 -15.02 -18.22
CA TRP A 151 -10.13 -14.52 -17.42
C TRP A 151 -9.26 -15.68 -16.93
N PRO A 152 -7.97 -15.44 -16.66
CA PRO A 152 -7.11 -16.45 -16.08
C PRO A 152 -7.54 -16.78 -14.65
N ILE A 153 -7.64 -18.07 -14.33
CA ILE A 153 -7.85 -18.60 -12.97
C ILE A 153 -6.54 -18.88 -12.21
N ASN A 154 -5.41 -18.61 -12.87
CA ASN A 154 -4.07 -18.75 -12.30
C ASN A 154 -3.37 -17.38 -12.24
N GLY A 155 -2.83 -17.05 -11.07
CA GLY A 155 -2.15 -15.79 -10.82
C GLY A 155 -0.90 -15.58 -11.68
N ARG A 156 -0.21 -16.63 -12.12
CA ARG A 156 0.93 -16.50 -13.05
C ARG A 156 0.48 -15.94 -14.39
N SER A 157 -0.60 -16.49 -14.95
CA SER A 157 -1.19 -16.01 -16.21
C SER A 157 -1.72 -14.58 -16.05
N LEU A 158 -2.42 -14.30 -14.94
CA LEU A 158 -2.89 -12.97 -14.58
C LEU A 158 -1.76 -11.93 -14.52
N LYS A 159 -0.61 -12.28 -13.91
CA LYS A 159 0.55 -11.37 -13.86
C LYS A 159 1.30 -11.29 -15.19
N ALA A 160 1.27 -12.33 -16.01
CA ALA A 160 1.82 -12.30 -17.36
C ALA A 160 1.03 -11.32 -18.25
N ASP A 161 -0.31 -11.30 -18.14
CA ASP A 161 -1.17 -10.30 -18.78
C ASP A 161 -0.80 -8.89 -18.33
N LEU A 162 -0.79 -8.64 -17.02
CA LEU A 162 -0.40 -7.34 -16.47
C LEU A 162 0.99 -6.90 -16.94
N ASN A 163 1.96 -7.82 -17.00
CA ASN A 163 3.31 -7.51 -17.47
C ASN A 163 3.33 -7.17 -18.98
N ARG A 164 2.57 -7.89 -19.81
CA ARG A 164 2.41 -7.58 -21.24
C ARG A 164 1.81 -6.18 -21.42
N PHE A 165 0.75 -5.87 -20.68
CA PHE A 165 0.14 -4.54 -20.67
C PHE A 165 1.15 -3.46 -20.25
N LEU A 166 1.76 -3.57 -19.06
CA LEU A 166 2.71 -2.57 -18.55
C LEU A 166 3.94 -2.42 -19.46
N THR A 167 4.38 -3.48 -20.13
CA THR A 167 5.48 -3.42 -21.10
C THR A 167 5.07 -2.65 -22.35
N ASN A 168 3.86 -2.86 -22.85
CA ASN A 168 3.34 -2.10 -23.98
C ASN A 168 3.13 -0.62 -23.63
N VAL A 169 2.49 -0.33 -22.50
CA VAL A 169 2.21 1.05 -22.07
C VAL A 169 3.50 1.82 -21.80
N ARG A 170 4.53 1.22 -21.19
CA ARG A 170 5.85 1.88 -21.01
C ARG A 170 6.54 2.27 -22.32
N LYS A 171 6.26 1.57 -23.42
CA LYS A 171 6.77 1.97 -24.75
C LYS A 171 6.02 3.17 -25.31
N GLN A 172 4.71 3.26 -25.05
CA GLN A 172 3.87 4.38 -25.49
C GLN A 172 4.04 5.64 -24.62
N PHE A 173 4.39 5.45 -23.35
CA PHE A 173 4.56 6.52 -22.35
C PHE A 173 5.94 6.40 -21.68
N PRO A 174 7.02 6.85 -22.35
CA PRO A 174 8.35 6.86 -21.77
C PRO A 174 8.37 7.64 -20.45
N GLY A 175 9.00 7.07 -19.42
CA GLY A 175 9.07 7.69 -18.10
C GLY A 175 7.79 7.60 -17.27
N MET A 176 6.76 6.86 -17.70
CA MET A 176 5.56 6.71 -16.88
C MET A 176 5.88 6.10 -15.51
N GLU A 177 5.28 6.69 -14.49
CA GLU A 177 5.32 6.18 -13.13
C GLU A 177 3.94 5.65 -12.76
N TYR A 178 3.88 4.53 -12.06
CA TYR A 178 2.61 3.90 -11.73
C TYR A 178 2.61 3.16 -10.40
N ILE A 179 1.40 2.96 -9.88
CA ILE A 179 1.04 1.96 -8.88
C ILE A 179 -0.08 1.12 -9.51
N TRP A 180 0.02 -0.20 -9.44
CA TRP A 180 -1.15 -1.05 -9.69
C TRP A 180 -1.61 -1.73 -8.41
N ILE A 181 -2.92 -1.88 -8.26
CA ILE A 181 -3.56 -2.61 -7.17
C ILE A 181 -4.51 -3.62 -7.79
N ALA A 182 -4.37 -4.88 -7.40
CA ALA A 182 -5.25 -5.95 -7.80
C ALA A 182 -6.41 -6.11 -6.79
N GLU A 183 -7.55 -6.55 -7.30
CA GLU A 183 -8.74 -6.89 -6.53
C GLU A 183 -9.62 -7.90 -7.26
N PHE A 184 -10.53 -8.54 -6.55
CA PHE A 184 -11.57 -9.36 -7.16
C PHE A 184 -12.90 -8.60 -7.16
N GLN A 185 -13.57 -8.58 -8.32
CA GLN A 185 -14.96 -8.15 -8.42
C GLN A 185 -15.87 -9.14 -7.68
N THR A 186 -17.12 -8.76 -7.40
CA THR A 186 -18.11 -9.63 -6.74
C THR A 186 -18.33 -10.96 -7.48
N ARG A 187 -18.16 -10.99 -8.80
CA ARG A 187 -18.22 -12.19 -9.64
C ARG A 187 -16.94 -13.05 -9.65
N GLY A 188 -15.95 -12.74 -8.82
CA GLY A 188 -14.66 -13.45 -8.76
C GLY A 188 -13.67 -13.13 -9.89
N CYS A 189 -14.00 -12.20 -10.79
CA CYS A 189 -13.09 -11.75 -11.84
C CYS A 189 -11.98 -10.88 -11.24
N PRO A 190 -10.69 -11.14 -11.55
CA PRO A 190 -9.62 -10.24 -11.16
C PRO A 190 -9.74 -8.90 -11.89
N HIS A 191 -9.39 -7.82 -11.20
CA HIS A 191 -9.41 -6.45 -11.65
C HIS A 191 -8.12 -5.77 -11.19
N PHE A 192 -7.60 -4.82 -11.96
CA PHE A 192 -6.52 -3.95 -11.54
C PHE A 192 -6.90 -2.48 -11.65
N HIS A 193 -6.63 -1.72 -10.60
CA HIS A 193 -6.53 -0.28 -10.69
C HIS A 193 -5.10 0.10 -11.02
N LEU A 194 -4.89 0.79 -12.15
CA LEU A 194 -3.63 1.42 -12.50
C LEU A 194 -3.70 2.90 -12.16
N PHE A 195 -2.95 3.31 -11.16
CA PHE A 195 -2.72 4.72 -10.86
C PHE A 195 -1.45 5.16 -11.57
N SER A 196 -1.47 6.27 -12.31
CA SER A 196 -0.31 6.64 -13.14
C SER A 196 -0.08 8.13 -13.26
N SER A 197 1.13 8.51 -13.71
CA SER A 197 1.48 9.88 -14.11
C SER A 197 0.97 10.27 -15.50
N ILE A 198 0.29 9.36 -16.22
CA ILE A 198 -0.24 9.59 -17.56
C ILE A 198 -1.37 10.65 -17.48
N PRO A 199 -1.31 11.75 -18.26
CA PRO A 199 -2.35 12.76 -18.28
C PRO A 199 -3.70 12.24 -18.77
N LEU A 200 -4.79 12.80 -18.24
CA LEU A 200 -6.15 12.51 -18.68
C LEU A 200 -6.43 13.19 -20.03
N THR A 201 -6.33 12.43 -21.12
CA THR A 201 -6.75 12.84 -22.47
C THR A 201 -7.43 11.67 -23.17
N ASP A 202 -8.32 11.96 -24.12
CA ASP A 202 -9.01 10.93 -24.90
C ASP A 202 -8.02 10.06 -25.68
N GLU A 203 -6.96 10.65 -26.22
CA GLU A 203 -5.90 9.92 -26.91
C GLU A 203 -5.22 8.91 -25.96
N ASN A 204 -4.87 9.33 -24.75
CA ASN A 204 -4.23 8.46 -23.77
C ASN A 204 -5.19 7.36 -23.30
N HIS A 205 -6.47 7.71 -23.11
CA HIS A 205 -7.51 6.74 -22.79
C HIS A 205 -7.59 5.65 -23.86
N GLN A 206 -7.67 6.04 -25.14
CA GLN A 206 -7.73 5.10 -26.26
C GLN A 206 -6.47 4.22 -26.33
N LYS A 207 -5.28 4.78 -26.09
CA LYS A 207 -4.02 4.03 -26.03
C LYS A 207 -4.04 2.96 -24.94
N LEU A 208 -4.47 3.30 -23.73
CA LEU A 208 -4.59 2.38 -22.60
C LEU A 208 -5.65 1.30 -22.88
N THR A 209 -6.80 1.69 -23.40
CA THR A 209 -7.91 0.79 -23.73
C THR A 209 -7.54 -0.22 -24.81
N LYS A 210 -6.91 0.23 -25.91
CA LYS A 210 -6.39 -0.66 -26.96
C LYS A 210 -5.30 -1.59 -26.41
N ALA A 211 -4.39 -1.08 -25.58
CA ALA A 211 -3.33 -1.89 -24.98
C ALA A 211 -3.88 -2.98 -24.06
N TRP A 212 -4.87 -2.66 -23.23
CA TRP A 212 -5.49 -3.65 -22.34
C TRP A 212 -6.38 -4.64 -23.11
N HIS A 213 -7.20 -4.18 -24.05
CA HIS A 213 -8.03 -5.04 -24.88
C HIS A 213 -7.20 -6.05 -25.69
N ARG A 214 -6.04 -5.65 -26.22
CA ARG A 214 -5.12 -6.58 -26.89
C ARG A 214 -4.64 -7.73 -25.99
N VAL A 215 -4.58 -7.51 -24.68
CA VAL A 215 -4.06 -8.50 -23.71
C VAL A 215 -5.19 -9.35 -23.12
N ALA A 216 -6.28 -8.71 -22.69
CA ALA A 216 -7.34 -9.30 -21.88
C ALA A 216 -8.71 -9.32 -22.57
N GLY A 217 -8.79 -8.82 -23.81
CA GLY A 217 -10.04 -8.74 -24.55
C GLY A 217 -10.55 -10.09 -25.04
N TYR A 218 -9.66 -11.04 -25.36
CA TYR A 218 -10.01 -12.37 -25.87
C TYR A 218 -11.06 -12.33 -27.02
N GLY A 219 -10.94 -11.35 -27.93
CA GLY A 219 -11.87 -11.17 -29.05
C GLY A 219 -13.26 -10.64 -28.68
N GLN A 220 -13.48 -10.18 -27.45
CA GLN A 220 -14.79 -9.73 -26.97
C GLN A 220 -14.98 -8.22 -27.13
N ASP A 221 -15.83 -7.79 -28.07
CA ASP A 221 -16.11 -6.36 -28.29
C ASP A 221 -16.66 -5.64 -27.05
N LYS A 222 -17.42 -6.36 -26.23
CA LYS A 222 -17.93 -5.82 -24.96
C LYS A 222 -16.81 -5.38 -24.00
N HIS A 223 -15.65 -6.05 -24.04
CA HIS A 223 -14.49 -5.63 -23.25
C HIS A 223 -14.02 -4.26 -23.71
N LEU A 224 -13.95 -4.04 -25.03
CA LEU A 224 -13.56 -2.75 -25.59
C LEU A 224 -14.55 -1.65 -25.17
N ARG A 225 -15.86 -1.90 -25.28
CA ARG A 225 -16.90 -0.93 -24.87
C ARG A 225 -16.78 -0.50 -23.41
N VAL A 226 -16.55 -1.44 -22.49
CA VAL A 226 -16.40 -1.15 -21.05
C VAL A 226 -15.19 -0.25 -20.81
N HIS A 227 -14.06 -0.55 -21.45
CA HIS A 227 -12.83 0.20 -21.22
C HIS A 227 -12.77 1.51 -22.00
N SER A 228 -13.57 1.69 -23.05
CA SER A 228 -13.69 2.98 -23.77
C SER A 228 -14.57 3.99 -23.04
N HIS A 229 -15.34 3.58 -22.03
CA HIS A 229 -16.23 4.49 -21.31
C HIS A 229 -15.42 5.47 -20.44
N ASP A 230 -15.76 6.76 -20.47
CA ASP A 230 -15.08 7.85 -19.72
C ASP A 230 -14.89 7.60 -18.22
N ARG A 231 -15.72 6.75 -17.60
CA ARG A 231 -15.58 6.39 -16.19
C ARG A 231 -14.43 5.41 -15.93
N ASN A 232 -13.82 4.86 -16.97
CA ASN A 232 -12.75 3.88 -16.87
C ASN A 232 -11.36 4.52 -16.76
N PHE A 233 -11.19 5.76 -17.25
CA PHE A 233 -9.98 6.56 -17.09
C PHE A 233 -10.34 7.92 -16.52
N ILE A 234 -10.00 8.15 -15.25
CA ILE A 234 -10.41 9.34 -14.52
C ILE A 234 -9.21 10.06 -13.92
N GLU A 235 -9.37 11.36 -13.66
CA GLU A 235 -8.43 12.11 -12.84
C GLU A 235 -8.41 11.55 -11.42
N TRP A 236 -7.22 11.55 -10.83
CA TRP A 236 -6.98 11.01 -9.52
C TRP A 236 -6.04 11.89 -8.72
N ASP A 237 -6.53 12.37 -7.57
CA ASP A 237 -5.76 13.14 -6.60
C ASP A 237 -5.48 12.30 -5.35
N LEU A 238 -4.22 11.92 -5.16
CA LEU A 238 -3.73 11.22 -3.96
C LEU A 238 -3.55 12.14 -2.75
N GLY A 239 -3.70 13.46 -2.90
CA GLY A 239 -3.69 14.44 -1.81
C GLY A 239 -4.74 14.16 -0.74
N LYS A 240 -5.85 13.51 -1.13
CA LYS A 240 -6.83 12.90 -0.22
C LYS A 240 -6.44 11.47 0.14
N GLY A 241 -5.19 11.20 0.50
CA GLY A 241 -4.59 9.85 0.64
C GLY A 241 -5.32 8.82 1.51
N SER A 242 -6.32 9.25 2.29
CA SER A 242 -7.32 8.37 2.90
C SER A 242 -8.15 7.57 1.86
N TYR A 243 -8.28 8.05 0.63
CA TYR A 243 -9.15 7.46 -0.38
C TYR A 243 -8.57 6.21 -1.03
N LEU A 244 -7.27 6.18 -1.35
CA LEU A 244 -6.60 4.94 -1.78
C LEU A 244 -6.68 3.89 -0.66
N CYS A 245 -6.52 4.32 0.60
CA CYS A 245 -6.65 3.44 1.77
C CYS A 245 -8.04 2.79 1.87
N LYS A 246 -9.12 3.48 1.46
CA LYS A 246 -10.47 2.89 1.41
C LYS A 246 -10.55 1.66 0.50
N TYR A 247 -9.80 1.62 -0.60
CA TYR A 247 -9.72 0.44 -1.48
C TYR A 247 -8.87 -0.69 -0.88
N LEU A 248 -7.97 -0.39 0.05
CA LEU A 248 -7.12 -1.39 0.71
C LEU A 248 -7.87 -2.16 1.80
N ASP A 249 -8.89 -1.54 2.38
CA ASP A 249 -9.61 -2.04 3.55
C ASP A 249 -10.88 -2.81 3.16
N LYS A 250 -11.18 -2.99 1.85
CA LYS A 250 -12.27 -3.85 1.36
C LYS A 250 -11.86 -5.32 1.38
N GLU A 251 -11.82 -5.93 2.57
CA GLU A 251 -11.37 -7.33 2.77
C GLU A 251 -12.01 -8.33 1.80
N ALA A 252 -13.31 -8.22 1.52
CA ALA A 252 -14.02 -9.11 0.60
C ALA A 252 -13.44 -9.11 -0.83
N GLN A 253 -12.94 -7.96 -1.30
CA GLN A 253 -12.30 -7.82 -2.60
C GLN A 253 -10.80 -8.21 -2.57
N LYS A 254 -10.27 -8.47 -1.38
CA LYS A 254 -8.87 -8.86 -1.11
C LYS A 254 -8.74 -10.32 -0.61
N ALA A 255 -9.80 -11.11 -0.79
CA ALA A 255 -9.80 -12.55 -0.63
C ALA A 255 -9.61 -13.23 -2.00
N ILE A 256 -8.87 -14.34 -2.04
CA ILE A 256 -8.68 -15.14 -3.26
C ILE A 256 -9.92 -16.04 -3.40
N PRO A 257 -10.69 -15.97 -4.50
CA PRO A 257 -11.84 -16.83 -4.72
C PRO A 257 -11.45 -18.31 -4.79
N GLU A 258 -12.40 -19.19 -4.46
CA GLU A 258 -12.26 -20.62 -4.66
C GLU A 258 -11.93 -20.93 -6.14
N GLY A 259 -11.05 -21.91 -6.36
CA GLY A 259 -10.55 -22.26 -7.70
C GLY A 259 -9.47 -21.34 -8.27
N PHE A 260 -9.18 -20.19 -7.63
CA PHE A 260 -8.09 -19.32 -8.04
C PHE A 260 -6.79 -19.67 -7.33
N SER A 261 -5.71 -19.91 -8.08
CA SER A 261 -4.41 -20.32 -7.51
C SER A 261 -3.28 -19.35 -7.82
N SER A 262 -2.21 -19.38 -7.02
CA SER A 262 -0.95 -18.67 -7.29
C SER A 262 -1.06 -17.15 -7.51
N PHE A 263 -2.01 -16.46 -6.86
CA PHE A 263 -2.32 -15.03 -7.09
C PHE A 263 -1.11 -14.08 -7.02
N GLY A 264 -0.19 -14.34 -6.08
CA GLY A 264 1.02 -13.53 -5.91
C GLY A 264 0.75 -12.18 -5.24
N ARG A 265 1.44 -11.12 -5.68
CA ARG A 265 1.35 -9.79 -5.05
C ARG A 265 0.02 -9.09 -5.39
N TRP A 266 -0.56 -8.45 -4.38
CA TRP A 266 -1.76 -7.61 -4.51
C TRP A 266 -1.51 -6.23 -5.12
N TRP A 267 -0.26 -5.77 -5.15
CA TRP A 267 0.09 -4.47 -5.72
C TRP A 267 1.55 -4.44 -6.17
N GLY A 268 1.89 -3.43 -6.97
CA GLY A 268 3.24 -3.13 -7.43
C GLY A 268 3.35 -1.68 -7.88
N ASN A 269 4.57 -1.21 -8.12
CA ASN A 269 4.85 0.16 -8.52
C ASN A 269 6.13 0.27 -9.36
N SER A 270 6.33 1.42 -10.00
CA SER A 270 7.60 1.79 -10.64
C SER A 270 8.73 1.91 -9.60
N ARG A 271 9.93 1.43 -9.92
CA ARG A 271 11.08 1.43 -8.99
C ARG A 271 11.47 2.83 -8.50
N THR A 272 11.30 3.84 -9.35
CA THR A 272 11.65 5.25 -9.10
C THR A 272 10.49 6.08 -8.55
N LEU A 273 9.34 5.47 -8.30
CA LEU A 273 8.12 6.19 -7.95
C LEU A 273 8.28 7.00 -6.66
N VAL A 274 8.93 6.41 -5.65
CA VAL A 274 9.26 7.12 -4.41
C VAL A 274 10.68 7.64 -4.56
N ASP A 275 10.84 8.95 -4.37
CA ASP A 275 12.15 9.59 -4.45
C ASP A 275 13.08 9.10 -3.34
N VAL A 276 14.39 9.26 -3.59
CA VAL A 276 15.40 9.05 -2.55
C VAL A 276 15.12 10.05 -1.43
N PRO A 277 15.06 9.61 -0.16
CA PRO A 277 14.80 10.52 0.94
C PRO A 277 16.00 11.45 1.17
N ASP A 278 15.73 12.63 1.71
CA ASP A 278 16.78 13.43 2.33
C ASP A 278 17.23 12.71 3.61
N GLU A 279 18.53 12.43 3.72
CA GLU A 279 19.12 11.76 4.87
C GLU A 279 19.75 12.80 5.80
N ILE A 280 19.23 12.90 7.02
CA ILE A 280 19.69 13.82 8.05
C ILE A 280 20.19 12.98 9.24
N PRO A 281 21.51 12.86 9.44
CA PRO A 281 22.08 12.23 10.63
C PRO A 281 21.63 12.96 11.91
N SER A 282 21.39 12.23 13.00
CA SER A 282 21.07 12.91 14.27
C SER A 282 22.23 13.72 14.83
N GLU A 283 23.48 13.33 14.56
CA GLU A 283 24.68 14.11 14.94
C GLU A 283 24.62 15.50 14.35
N TYR A 284 24.31 15.61 13.06
CA TYR A 284 24.16 16.91 12.39
C TYR A 284 23.13 17.80 13.09
N LEU A 285 21.99 17.24 13.52
CA LEU A 285 20.98 18.00 14.26
C LEU A 285 21.48 18.44 15.64
N ASP A 286 22.21 17.57 16.32
CA ASP A 286 22.72 17.81 17.66
C ASP A 286 23.90 18.81 17.65
N GLU A 287 24.72 18.81 16.61
CA GLU A 287 25.80 19.79 16.40
C GLU A 287 25.27 21.14 15.93
N THR A 288 24.32 21.14 14.98
CA THR A 288 23.80 22.38 14.37
C THR A 288 22.86 23.13 15.31
N TYR A 289 22.06 22.40 16.08
CA TYR A 289 21.01 22.96 16.95
C TYR A 289 21.26 22.67 18.42
N GLY A 290 22.45 22.16 18.76
CA GLY A 290 22.86 21.91 20.13
C GLY A 290 22.78 23.17 20.95
N TYR A 291 22.02 23.11 22.02
CA TYR A 291 22.12 24.05 23.13
C TYR A 291 23.09 23.48 24.16
N GLU A 292 23.67 24.33 25.01
CA GLU A 292 24.32 23.85 26.23
C GLU A 292 23.28 23.02 26.99
N SER A 293 23.50 21.70 27.08
CA SER A 293 22.57 20.77 27.72
C SER A 293 22.63 20.85 29.25
N ILE A 294 23.48 21.74 29.74
CA ILE A 294 23.76 22.03 31.13
C ILE A 294 22.74 23.09 31.57
N ASP A 295 21.86 22.68 32.47
CA ASP A 295 21.03 23.62 33.21
C ASP A 295 21.96 24.54 34.03
N LEU A 296 21.95 25.84 33.73
CA LEU A 296 22.92 26.80 34.30
C LEU A 296 22.74 27.02 35.81
N ASP A 297 21.55 26.73 36.34
CA ASP A 297 21.22 26.90 37.75
C ASP A 297 21.61 25.67 38.59
N THR A 298 21.49 24.48 38.02
CA THR A 298 21.73 23.20 38.72
C THR A 298 23.03 22.51 38.31
N GLY A 299 23.61 22.87 37.16
CA GLY A 299 24.75 22.19 36.55
C GLY A 299 24.43 20.80 36.00
N GLU A 300 23.17 20.38 35.99
CA GLU A 300 22.77 19.05 35.50
C GLU A 300 22.74 19.01 33.97
N ASP A 301 23.44 18.05 33.39
CA ASP A 301 23.25 17.69 31.98
C ASP A 301 21.89 16.99 31.84
N THR A 302 20.92 17.69 31.25
CA THR A 302 19.60 17.14 30.99
C THR A 302 19.64 15.94 30.03
N GLY A 303 20.77 15.71 29.35
CA GLY A 303 21.00 14.62 28.40
C GLY A 303 20.07 14.68 27.18
N PHE A 304 19.42 15.83 26.98
CA PHE A 304 18.32 16.01 26.06
C PHE A 304 18.81 16.74 24.81
N THR A 305 19.09 15.98 23.76
CA THR A 305 19.61 16.52 22.50
C THR A 305 18.48 16.95 21.56
N PRO A 306 18.71 17.90 20.63
CA PRO A 306 17.73 18.29 19.61
C PRO A 306 17.11 17.09 18.86
N SER A 307 17.91 16.10 18.49
CA SER A 307 17.46 14.89 17.82
C SER A 307 16.52 14.05 18.69
N LYS A 308 16.81 13.91 20.00
CA LYS A 308 15.92 13.25 20.98
C LYS A 308 14.63 14.03 21.18
N TRP A 309 14.67 15.36 21.18
CA TRP A 309 13.46 16.19 21.26
C TRP A 309 12.58 16.00 20.03
N ILE A 310 13.15 16.12 18.82
CA ILE A 310 12.43 15.89 17.55
C ILE A 310 11.81 14.49 17.54
N TYR A 311 12.57 13.47 17.94
CA TYR A 311 12.07 12.10 18.09
C TYR A 311 10.83 12.03 18.98
N ARG A 312 10.90 12.65 20.17
CA ARG A 312 9.81 12.67 21.15
C ARG A 312 8.59 13.40 20.62
N GLN A 313 8.76 14.54 19.93
CA GLN A 313 7.64 15.29 19.36
C GLN A 313 6.96 14.53 18.22
N LEU A 314 7.72 13.87 17.34
CA LEU A 314 7.15 12.99 16.32
C LEU A 314 6.36 11.84 16.95
N GLY A 315 6.87 11.22 18.01
CA GLY A 315 6.16 10.20 18.77
C GLY A 315 4.84 10.71 19.37
N ARG A 316 4.86 11.89 20.01
CA ARG A 316 3.66 12.54 20.57
C ARG A 316 2.62 12.88 19.51
N TYR A 317 3.05 13.42 18.38
CA TYR A 317 2.17 13.71 17.25
C TYR A 317 1.45 12.44 16.76
N GLN A 318 2.17 11.33 16.68
CA GLN A 318 1.62 10.05 16.24
C GLN A 318 0.66 9.43 17.25
N GLU A 319 0.96 9.58 18.55
CA GLU A 319 0.00 9.25 19.61
C GLU A 319 -1.29 10.04 19.47
N ALA A 320 -1.19 11.35 19.23
CA ALA A 320 -2.34 12.21 19.07
C ALA A 320 -3.20 11.77 17.87
N LEU A 321 -2.59 11.52 16.72
CA LEU A 321 -3.29 10.99 15.53
C LEU A 321 -3.98 9.65 15.80
N HIS A 322 -3.32 8.73 16.51
CA HIS A 322 -3.93 7.45 16.86
C HIS A 322 -5.10 7.62 17.83
N ARG A 323 -4.96 8.45 18.87
CA ARG A 323 -6.03 8.73 19.83
C ARG A 323 -7.25 9.32 19.12
N ASP A 324 -7.04 10.29 18.23
CA ASP A 324 -8.11 10.87 17.42
C ASP A 324 -8.80 9.81 16.53
N ARG A 325 -8.02 8.94 15.88
CA ARG A 325 -8.58 7.83 15.08
C ARG A 325 -9.41 6.87 15.93
N VAL A 326 -8.92 6.47 17.09
CA VAL A 326 -9.64 5.57 18.00
C VAL A 326 -10.93 6.23 18.51
N ARG A 327 -10.88 7.52 18.86
CA ARG A 327 -12.06 8.29 19.25
C ARG A 327 -13.12 8.29 18.15
N LYS A 328 -12.75 8.63 16.91
CA LYS A 328 -13.65 8.62 15.74
C LYS A 328 -14.25 7.25 15.48
N ILE A 329 -13.46 6.17 15.59
CA ILE A 329 -13.98 4.80 15.43
C ILE A 329 -14.99 4.46 16.52
N LYS A 330 -14.73 4.84 17.77
CA LYS A 330 -15.67 4.62 18.88
C LYS A 330 -16.98 5.38 18.64
N GLU A 331 -16.92 6.65 18.24
CA GLU A 331 -18.08 7.46 17.88
C GLU A 331 -18.90 6.82 16.75
N LEU A 332 -18.24 6.40 15.66
CA LEU A 332 -18.90 5.70 14.54
C LEU A 332 -19.53 4.37 14.95
N ASN A 333 -18.94 3.66 15.92
CA ASN A 333 -19.46 2.38 16.39
C ASN A 333 -20.65 2.51 17.36
N LEU A 334 -20.97 3.72 17.84
CA LEU A 334 -22.15 3.96 18.67
C LEU A 334 -23.45 3.79 17.88
N THR A 335 -23.43 4.11 16.59
CA THR A 335 -24.61 4.08 15.71
C THR A 335 -24.67 2.83 14.81
N ARG A 336 -23.68 1.94 14.89
CA ARG A 336 -23.59 0.73 14.06
C ARG A 336 -24.17 -0.49 14.77
N SER A 337 -24.71 -1.42 13.98
CA SER A 337 -25.09 -2.75 14.45
C SER A 337 -23.86 -3.47 15.04
N LYS A 338 -24.08 -4.49 15.89
CA LYS A 338 -22.99 -5.24 16.53
C LYS A 338 -22.05 -5.88 15.50
N ASP A 339 -22.61 -6.36 14.39
CA ASP A 339 -21.88 -7.08 13.34
C ASP A 339 -21.15 -6.14 12.37
N ASP A 340 -21.54 -4.86 12.32
CA ASP A 340 -20.92 -3.84 11.46
C ASP A 340 -19.86 -2.98 12.17
N LYS A 341 -19.51 -3.30 13.42
CA LYS A 341 -18.55 -2.53 14.20
C LYS A 341 -17.16 -2.57 13.58
N ILE A 342 -16.56 -1.39 13.44
CA ILE A 342 -15.19 -1.23 12.98
C ILE A 342 -14.25 -1.68 14.11
N PRO A 343 -13.28 -2.59 13.86
CA PRO A 343 -12.30 -2.98 14.86
C PRO A 343 -11.48 -1.77 15.33
N ILE A 344 -11.32 -1.64 16.65
CA ILE A 344 -10.43 -0.61 17.22
C ILE A 344 -8.99 -1.02 16.92
N PRO A 345 -8.18 -0.16 16.27
CA PRO A 345 -6.80 -0.49 15.99
C PRO A 345 -6.02 -0.69 17.31
N PRO A 346 -5.06 -1.64 17.36
CA PRO A 346 -4.24 -1.84 18.54
C PRO A 346 -3.45 -0.56 18.86
N ARG A 347 -3.07 -0.39 20.13
CA ARG A 347 -2.22 0.73 20.55
C ARG A 347 -0.99 0.82 19.65
N PRO A 348 -0.52 2.02 19.31
CA PRO A 348 0.56 2.13 18.36
C PRO A 348 1.82 1.53 18.99
N TRP A 349 2.53 0.78 18.16
CA TRP A 349 3.68 -0.02 18.54
C TRP A 349 4.91 0.80 18.99
N PHE A 350 4.89 2.15 18.86
CA PHE A 350 6.05 2.99 19.18
C PHE A 350 6.44 2.95 20.68
N ARG A 351 5.53 2.56 21.59
CA ARG A 351 5.84 2.46 23.03
C ARG A 351 6.68 1.24 23.42
N HIS A 352 6.75 0.21 22.58
CA HIS A 352 7.14 -1.13 23.07
C HIS A 352 8.19 -1.85 22.23
N THR A 353 8.89 -1.20 21.29
CA THR A 353 9.86 -1.94 20.47
C THR A 353 11.11 -1.14 20.09
N ASN A 354 12.27 -1.74 20.34
CA ASN A 354 13.59 -1.42 19.75
C ASN A 354 13.65 -1.78 18.25
N LYS A 355 12.59 -1.50 17.49
CA LYS A 355 12.59 -1.80 16.05
C LYS A 355 13.58 -0.87 15.34
N SER A 356 14.37 -1.44 14.43
CA SER A 356 15.39 -0.74 13.66
C SER A 356 14.85 0.36 12.73
N THR A 357 13.54 0.43 12.50
CA THR A 357 12.94 1.50 11.67
C THR A 357 11.55 1.89 12.13
N SER A 358 11.33 3.20 12.31
CA SER A 358 10.00 3.78 12.58
C SER A 358 9.58 4.70 11.46
N SER A 359 8.39 4.49 10.88
CA SER A 359 7.81 5.35 9.86
C SER A 359 6.69 6.19 10.47
N PHE A 360 6.79 7.49 10.32
CA PHE A 360 5.86 8.47 10.83
C PHE A 360 5.24 9.25 9.67
N THR A 361 3.92 9.41 9.69
CA THR A 361 3.28 10.49 8.92
C THR A 361 3.72 11.83 9.52
N GLY A 362 4.03 12.82 8.68
CA GLY A 362 4.39 14.15 9.19
C GLY A 362 5.79 14.61 8.84
N ALA A 363 6.26 14.40 7.61
CA ALA A 363 7.35 15.23 7.10
C ALA A 363 7.07 16.74 7.27
N PRO A 364 5.83 17.25 7.06
CA PRO A 364 5.51 18.63 7.41
C PRO A 364 5.62 18.96 8.92
N VAL A 365 5.45 17.97 9.80
CA VAL A 365 5.66 18.18 11.25
C VAL A 365 7.15 18.22 11.54
N PHE A 366 7.93 17.28 10.99
CA PHE A 366 9.39 17.28 11.10
C PHE A 366 10.00 18.59 10.59
N ASN A 367 9.61 19.06 9.40
CA ASN A 367 10.13 20.32 8.86
C ASN A 367 9.76 21.53 9.73
N ARG A 368 8.57 21.53 10.35
CA ARG A 368 8.20 22.55 11.33
C ARG A 368 8.99 22.46 12.63
N LEU A 369 9.29 21.25 13.10
CA LEU A 369 10.15 21.05 14.27
C LEU A 369 11.58 21.50 13.98
N LEU A 370 12.09 21.25 12.77
CA LEU A 370 13.40 21.70 12.33
C LEU A 370 13.46 23.23 12.23
N ALA A 371 12.46 23.86 11.61
CA ALA A 371 12.35 25.31 11.55
C ALA A 371 12.21 25.94 12.96
N TYR A 372 11.47 25.28 13.86
CA TYR A 372 11.35 25.72 15.25
C TYR A 372 12.71 25.64 15.97
N ALA A 373 13.43 24.53 15.84
CA ALA A 373 14.77 24.35 16.40
C ALA A 373 15.78 25.39 15.87
N GLN A 374 15.61 25.84 14.63
CA GLN A 374 16.40 26.94 14.05
C GLN A 374 16.03 28.31 14.64
N SER A 375 14.77 28.53 14.98
CA SER A 375 14.25 29.84 15.41
C SER A 375 14.38 30.12 16.91
N VAL A 376 14.48 29.08 17.74
CA VAL A 376 14.45 29.22 19.20
C VAL A 376 15.86 29.06 19.75
N GLN A 377 16.42 30.13 20.30
CA GLN A 377 17.40 29.98 21.38
C GLN A 377 16.63 29.60 22.67
N PRO A 378 17.17 28.67 23.49
CA PRO A 378 16.40 27.83 24.39
C PRO A 378 15.97 28.57 25.66
N GLU A 379 14.96 29.44 25.59
CA GLU A 379 14.35 30.00 26.80
C GLU A 379 12.84 29.74 26.91
N SER A 380 12.23 28.98 25.98
CA SER A 380 10.82 28.57 26.17
C SER A 380 10.55 27.13 25.76
N GLU A 381 10.32 26.26 26.74
CA GLU A 381 10.06 24.82 26.57
C GLU A 381 8.70 24.47 25.93
N LYS A 382 7.90 25.45 25.51
CA LYS A 382 6.55 25.18 25.01
C LYS A 382 6.58 24.77 23.54
N SER A 383 6.26 23.49 23.32
CA SER A 383 5.97 22.90 22.00
C SER A 383 5.07 23.81 21.14
N PRO A 384 5.34 23.96 19.83
CA PRO A 384 4.45 24.69 18.91
C PRO A 384 3.15 23.93 18.56
N PHE A 385 2.91 22.77 19.17
CA PHE A 385 1.75 21.89 18.93
C PHE A 385 1.07 21.47 20.22
#